data_AF-A0A9E5EQ88-F1
#
_entry.id   AF-A0A9E5EQ88-F1
#
_cell.length_a   1.000
_cell.length_b   1.000
_cell.length_c   1.000
_cell.angle_alpha   90.00
_cell.angle_beta   90.00
_cell.angle_gamma   90.00
#
_symmetry.space_group_name_H-M   'P 1'
#
loop_
_entity.id
_entity.type
_entity.pdbx_description
1 polymer ?
#
loop_
_entity_poly.entity_id
_entity_poly.type
_entity_poly.pdbx_seq_one_letter_code
_entity_poly.pdbx_strand_id
1 'polypeptide(L)'
;MRVVWGAATHVGMLRQQNEDAYTAHDDLFVVADGMGGHNAGEVASALAIDVMKQAALAGFSSQESVVAGVNAANAAIHAASGGQSDQRGMGTTLAAVIPLPASATEPQRMVVTNVGDSRVYLWRAGELKQVSVDHSYVQELVSEGLVTPEEARVHPRRNIVTRALGIEGDVNADAWVVPMIVGDRYVVCSDGLVDEVEDAELARIVSGSDSAEVVAQQLVDAANANGGRDNITVVVVDVVDDAIVTTPPTTNPPDVSTTSGAPTKRRVLAVSAVVLLLSLGLGATAWWARDGYFVGFAGSGDDAELVVFKGQPRQVLWFSPTVRVRTGVTRSEVFPALANDIDKQPTYSSLAKARAFAISIRDVIAAQKTEPSDS
;
A
#
# COMPACT_ATOMS: atom_id res chain seq x y z
N MET A 1 6.04 -18.49 -27.87
CA MET A 1 5.05 -18.47 -26.78
C MET A 1 4.98 -17.06 -26.27
N ARG A 2 3.81 -16.61 -25.86
CA ARG A 2 3.61 -15.32 -25.20
C ARG A 2 2.92 -15.49 -23.87
N VAL A 3 2.96 -14.44 -23.07
CA VAL A 3 2.21 -14.34 -21.82
C VAL A 3 0.97 -13.47 -22.02
N VAL A 4 -0.11 -13.83 -21.34
CA VAL A 4 -1.28 -12.97 -21.11
C VAL A 4 -1.41 -12.86 -19.60
N TRP A 5 -1.81 -11.71 -19.11
CA TRP A 5 -1.84 -11.48 -17.68
C TRP A 5 -3.05 -10.67 -17.27
N GLY A 6 -3.34 -10.74 -15.98
CA GLY A 6 -4.33 -9.92 -15.30
C GLY A 6 -3.87 -9.65 -13.87
N ALA A 7 -4.32 -8.55 -13.30
CA ALA A 7 -3.88 -8.16 -11.97
C ALA A 7 -4.97 -7.42 -11.20
N ALA A 8 -5.07 -7.70 -9.92
CA ALA A 8 -6.00 -7.03 -9.02
C ALA A 8 -5.30 -6.73 -7.69
N THR A 9 -5.60 -5.57 -7.12
CA THR A 9 -5.15 -5.20 -5.78
C THR A 9 -6.30 -4.53 -5.02
N HIS A 10 -6.36 -4.77 -3.71
CA HIS A 10 -7.34 -4.17 -2.82
C HIS A 10 -6.71 -3.88 -1.47
N VAL A 11 -7.14 -2.80 -0.82
CA VAL A 11 -6.67 -2.41 0.52
C VAL A 11 -7.07 -3.40 1.62
N GLY A 12 -7.90 -4.38 1.31
CA GLY A 12 -8.60 -5.19 2.30
C GLY A 12 -9.80 -4.47 2.91
N MET A 13 -10.41 -5.12 3.90
CA MET A 13 -11.58 -4.61 4.62
C MET A 13 -11.21 -3.90 5.92
N LEU A 14 -10.02 -4.14 6.47
CA LEU A 14 -9.59 -3.62 7.78
C LEU A 14 -8.45 -2.60 7.73
N ARG A 15 -7.60 -2.60 6.69
CA ARG A 15 -6.52 -1.63 6.55
C ARG A 15 -7.04 -0.31 5.98
N GLN A 16 -6.34 0.78 6.28
CA GLN A 16 -6.67 2.12 5.75
C GLN A 16 -5.84 2.51 4.52
N GLN A 17 -4.71 1.85 4.34
CA GLN A 17 -3.72 2.12 3.29
C GLN A 17 -3.29 0.80 2.68
N ASN A 18 -2.91 0.85 1.41
CA ASN A 18 -2.37 -0.27 0.68
C ASN A 18 -0.85 -0.13 0.62
N GLU A 19 -0.15 -0.98 1.38
CA GLU A 19 1.30 -1.06 1.41
C GLU A 19 1.82 -2.10 0.41
N ASP A 20 0.94 -2.86 -0.25
CA ASP A 20 1.31 -3.68 -1.40
C ASP A 20 1.61 -2.83 -2.64
N ALA A 21 2.55 -3.30 -3.44
CA ALA A 21 2.81 -2.81 -4.77
C ALA A 21 2.98 -3.97 -5.76
N TYR A 22 2.66 -3.73 -7.04
CA TYR A 22 2.89 -4.72 -8.08
C TYR A 22 3.27 -4.09 -9.41
N THR A 23 3.81 -4.92 -10.30
CA THR A 23 3.94 -4.61 -11.73
C THR A 23 3.65 -5.85 -12.56
N ALA A 24 3.01 -5.67 -13.70
CA ALA A 24 2.68 -6.74 -14.65
C ALA A 24 2.86 -6.23 -16.08
N HIS A 25 3.90 -6.76 -16.74
CA HIS A 25 4.26 -6.48 -18.13
C HIS A 25 4.82 -7.76 -18.77
N ASP A 26 4.91 -7.82 -20.10
CA ASP A 26 5.25 -9.05 -20.84
C ASP A 26 6.57 -9.71 -20.43
N ASP A 27 7.47 -8.99 -19.78
CA ASP A 27 8.79 -9.42 -19.31
C ASP A 27 8.98 -9.35 -17.79
N LEU A 28 7.98 -8.90 -17.01
CA LEU A 28 8.12 -8.68 -15.57
C LEU A 28 6.78 -8.76 -14.83
N PHE A 29 6.65 -9.74 -13.94
CA PHE A 29 5.50 -9.89 -13.03
C PHE A 29 5.98 -9.97 -11.59
N VAL A 30 5.67 -8.95 -10.78
CA VAL A 30 6.17 -8.83 -9.40
C VAL A 30 5.05 -8.37 -8.49
N VAL A 31 4.98 -8.97 -7.30
CA VAL A 31 4.20 -8.48 -6.15
C VAL A 31 5.18 -8.25 -5.01
N ALA A 32 5.00 -7.14 -4.30
CA ALA A 32 5.81 -6.75 -3.15
C ALA A 32 4.87 -6.28 -2.04
N ASP A 33 4.94 -6.92 -0.87
CA ASP A 33 4.16 -6.58 0.32
C ASP A 33 5.04 -5.78 1.29
N GLY A 34 4.70 -4.50 1.44
CA GLY A 34 5.45 -3.54 2.22
C GLY A 34 5.17 -3.64 3.71
N MET A 35 6.23 -3.73 4.51
CA MET A 35 6.16 -3.77 5.98
C MET A 35 6.95 -2.61 6.60
N GLY A 36 6.38 -2.02 7.65
CA GLY A 36 7.01 -0.95 8.42
C GLY A 36 6.00 -0.12 9.22
N GLY A 37 6.46 0.68 10.17
CA GLY A 37 5.60 1.67 10.85
C GLY A 37 5.53 2.99 10.06
N HIS A 38 4.44 3.74 10.19
CA HIS A 38 4.25 5.09 9.59
C HIS A 38 4.69 5.21 8.11
N ASN A 39 3.87 4.74 7.16
CA ASN A 39 4.06 4.95 5.72
C ASN A 39 5.41 4.45 5.16
N ALA A 40 6.11 3.58 5.89
CA ALA A 40 7.40 3.05 5.49
C ALA A 40 7.26 1.83 4.56
N GLY A 41 6.21 1.02 4.74
CA GLY A 41 5.93 -0.16 3.92
C GLY A 41 5.63 0.20 2.47
N GLU A 42 4.70 1.14 2.24
CA GLU A 42 4.33 1.63 0.89
C GLU A 42 5.54 2.14 0.09
N VAL A 43 6.52 2.75 0.77
CA VAL A 43 7.73 3.29 0.15
C VAL A 43 8.68 2.16 -0.22
N ALA A 44 8.85 1.18 0.67
CA ALA A 44 9.71 0.03 0.42
C ALA A 44 9.20 -0.83 -0.75
N SER A 45 7.90 -1.17 -0.77
CA SER A 45 7.29 -1.97 -1.83
C SER A 45 7.32 -1.25 -3.18
N ALA A 46 6.97 0.04 -3.21
CA ALA A 46 7.05 0.84 -4.43
C ALA A 46 8.48 0.95 -4.98
N LEU A 47 9.47 1.16 -4.10
CA LEU A 47 10.87 1.22 -4.50
C LEU A 47 11.38 -0.12 -5.04
N ALA A 48 10.95 -1.25 -4.45
CA ALA A 48 11.28 -2.57 -4.97
C ALA A 48 10.78 -2.75 -6.41
N ILE A 49 9.52 -2.38 -6.66
CA ILE A 49 8.90 -2.44 -7.99
C ILE A 49 9.65 -1.55 -8.99
N ASP A 50 10.00 -0.33 -8.61
CA ASP A 50 10.70 0.60 -9.49
C ASP A 50 12.10 0.10 -9.87
N VAL A 51 12.85 -0.46 -8.93
CA VAL A 51 14.17 -1.04 -9.21
C VAL A 51 14.06 -2.28 -10.10
N MET A 52 13.07 -3.15 -9.86
CA MET A 52 12.84 -4.32 -10.72
C MET A 52 12.45 -3.91 -12.15
N LYS A 53 11.65 -2.86 -12.32
CA LYS A 53 11.35 -2.28 -13.65
C LYS A 53 12.61 -1.78 -14.34
N GLN A 54 13.50 -1.09 -13.62
CA GLN A 54 14.78 -0.63 -14.17
C GLN A 54 15.68 -1.80 -14.59
N ALA A 55 15.72 -2.86 -13.79
CA ALA A 55 16.45 -4.08 -14.12
C ALA A 55 15.85 -4.79 -15.36
N ALA A 56 14.52 -4.83 -15.48
CA ALA A 56 13.85 -5.38 -16.68
C ALA A 56 14.17 -4.57 -17.94
N LEU A 57 14.22 -3.22 -17.86
CA LEU A 57 14.63 -2.37 -18.98
C LEU A 57 16.07 -2.63 -19.44
N ALA A 58 16.96 -3.06 -18.52
CA ALA A 58 18.32 -3.49 -18.86
C ALA A 58 18.35 -4.90 -19.50
N GLY A 59 17.27 -5.68 -19.32
CA GLY A 59 17.05 -7.00 -19.90
C GLY A 59 17.48 -8.13 -18.97
N PHE A 60 16.51 -8.94 -18.54
CA PHE A 60 16.80 -10.22 -17.87
C PHE A 60 17.14 -11.29 -18.90
N SER A 61 18.31 -11.92 -18.72
CA SER A 61 18.84 -12.93 -19.64
C SER A 61 19.21 -14.24 -18.96
N SER A 62 19.32 -14.24 -17.64
CA SER A 62 19.64 -15.42 -16.83
C SER A 62 19.04 -15.33 -15.42
N GLN A 63 19.04 -16.45 -14.69
CA GLN A 63 18.65 -16.48 -13.29
C GLN A 63 19.49 -15.51 -12.45
N GLU A 64 20.78 -15.43 -12.71
CA GLU A 64 21.71 -14.54 -12.00
C GLU A 64 21.38 -13.06 -12.24
N SER A 65 20.95 -12.70 -13.45
CA SER A 65 20.51 -11.32 -13.74
C SER A 65 19.26 -10.94 -12.96
N VAL A 66 18.34 -11.89 -12.75
CA VAL A 66 17.14 -11.69 -11.92
C VAL A 66 17.53 -11.51 -10.45
N VAL A 67 18.36 -12.41 -9.90
CA VAL A 67 18.85 -12.32 -8.52
C VAL A 67 19.62 -11.02 -8.29
N ALA A 68 20.43 -10.58 -9.26
CA ALA A 68 21.11 -9.29 -9.20
C ALA A 68 20.13 -8.11 -9.15
N GLY A 69 19.00 -8.18 -9.88
CA GLY A 69 17.91 -7.21 -9.81
C GLY A 69 17.27 -7.14 -8.42
N VAL A 70 16.99 -8.30 -7.82
CA VAL A 70 16.45 -8.39 -6.45
C VAL A 70 17.44 -7.83 -5.43
N ASN A 71 18.74 -8.14 -5.56
CA ASN A 71 19.79 -7.59 -4.70
C ASN A 71 19.95 -6.07 -4.87
N ALA A 72 19.79 -5.55 -6.08
CA ALA A 72 19.76 -4.11 -6.32
C ALA A 72 18.55 -3.46 -5.64
N ALA A 73 17.37 -4.09 -5.67
CA ALA A 73 16.20 -3.63 -4.95
C ALA A 73 16.44 -3.62 -3.43
N ASN A 74 17.03 -4.69 -2.88
CA ASN A 74 17.45 -4.74 -1.47
C ASN A 74 18.35 -3.57 -1.09
N ALA A 75 19.42 -3.35 -1.86
CA ALA A 75 20.39 -2.29 -1.61
C ALA A 75 19.75 -0.90 -1.67
N ALA A 76 18.83 -0.67 -2.62
CA ALA A 76 18.12 0.60 -2.74
C ALA A 76 17.23 0.89 -1.52
N ILE A 77 16.46 -0.10 -1.07
CA ILE A 77 15.59 0.05 0.11
C ILE A 77 16.44 0.21 1.37
N HIS A 78 17.49 -0.61 1.53
CA HIS A 78 18.39 -0.54 2.67
C HIS A 78 19.05 0.85 2.78
N ALA A 79 19.55 1.39 1.66
CA ALA A 79 20.12 2.73 1.60
C ALA A 79 19.09 3.82 1.94
N ALA A 80 17.87 3.71 1.44
CA ALA A 80 16.80 4.66 1.74
C ALA A 80 16.36 4.60 3.22
N SER A 81 16.42 3.42 3.85
CA SER A 81 16.02 3.21 5.26
C SER A 81 16.97 3.90 6.27
N GLY A 82 18.23 4.13 5.88
CA GLY A 82 19.25 4.76 6.72
C GLY A 82 19.19 6.29 6.77
N GLY A 83 18.43 6.94 5.88
CA GLY A 83 18.49 8.38 5.63
C GLY A 83 17.50 9.26 6.41
N GLN A 84 16.36 8.73 6.86
CA GLN A 84 15.27 9.51 7.51
C GLN A 84 14.72 8.78 8.75
N SER A 85 14.32 9.52 9.80
CA SER A 85 13.82 8.92 11.05
C SER A 85 12.58 8.05 10.87
N ASP A 86 11.73 8.42 9.91
CA ASP A 86 10.40 7.84 9.70
C ASP A 86 10.44 6.63 8.75
N GLN A 87 11.61 6.33 8.15
CA GLN A 87 11.84 5.21 7.20
C GLN A 87 12.75 4.13 7.78
N ARG A 88 13.12 4.24 9.06
CA ARG A 88 13.97 3.27 9.74
C ARG A 88 13.25 1.93 9.84
N GLY A 89 13.91 0.88 9.37
CA GLY A 89 13.37 -0.48 9.41
C GLY A 89 12.26 -0.74 8.39
N MET A 90 12.14 0.09 7.35
CA MET A 90 11.28 -0.22 6.22
C MET A 90 11.77 -1.48 5.51
N GLY A 91 10.84 -2.33 5.10
CA GLY A 91 11.15 -3.48 4.29
C GLY A 91 9.97 -3.89 3.45
N THR A 92 10.20 -4.85 2.56
CA THR A 92 9.12 -5.44 1.76
C THR A 92 9.48 -6.87 1.43
N THR A 93 8.46 -7.69 1.21
CA THR A 93 8.61 -8.96 0.50
C THR A 93 8.77 -8.69 -1.00
N LEU A 94 9.12 -9.73 -1.75
CA LEU A 94 9.12 -9.73 -3.21
C LEU A 94 8.89 -11.15 -3.72
N ALA A 95 7.79 -11.35 -4.45
CA ALA A 95 7.53 -12.56 -5.22
C ALA A 95 7.43 -12.19 -6.70
N ALA A 96 8.09 -12.95 -7.57
CA ALA A 96 8.12 -12.62 -8.99
C ALA A 96 8.17 -13.84 -9.91
N VAL A 97 7.64 -13.64 -11.11
CA VAL A 97 7.74 -14.55 -12.26
C VAL A 97 8.25 -13.73 -13.45
N ILE A 98 9.36 -14.15 -14.05
CA ILE A 98 10.06 -13.40 -15.09
C ILE A 98 10.35 -14.31 -16.28
N PRO A 99 9.75 -14.07 -17.46
CA PRO A 99 10.09 -14.80 -18.68
C PRO A 99 11.54 -14.52 -19.09
N LEU A 100 12.30 -15.58 -19.34
CA LEU A 100 13.59 -15.50 -20.00
C LEU A 100 13.45 -15.92 -21.47
N PRO A 101 14.00 -15.12 -22.41
CA PRO A 101 13.97 -15.46 -23.81
C PRO A 101 14.76 -16.75 -24.06
N ALA A 102 14.42 -17.45 -25.14
CA ALA A 102 15.24 -18.57 -25.59
C ALA A 102 16.64 -18.08 -25.97
N SER A 103 17.64 -18.87 -25.62
CA SER A 103 19.03 -18.68 -26.04
C SER A 103 19.42 -19.77 -27.06
N ALA A 104 20.62 -19.69 -27.61
CA ALA A 104 21.14 -20.72 -28.52
C ALA A 104 21.23 -22.11 -27.87
N THR A 105 21.30 -22.16 -26.53
CA THR A 105 21.52 -23.38 -25.76
C THR A 105 20.32 -23.78 -24.90
N GLU A 106 19.35 -22.88 -24.70
CA GLU A 106 18.28 -23.07 -23.71
C GLU A 106 16.93 -22.58 -24.25
N PRO A 107 15.84 -23.34 -24.05
CA PRO A 107 14.50 -22.93 -24.49
C PRO A 107 13.97 -21.74 -23.66
N GLN A 108 12.81 -21.20 -24.05
CA GLN A 108 12.08 -20.23 -23.21
C GLN A 108 11.77 -20.84 -21.84
N ARG A 109 12.00 -20.07 -20.78
CA ARG A 109 11.84 -20.48 -19.39
C ARG A 109 11.28 -19.32 -18.58
N MET A 110 10.80 -19.60 -17.39
CA MET A 110 10.44 -18.60 -16.40
C MET A 110 11.40 -18.72 -15.23
N VAL A 111 11.82 -17.58 -14.69
CA VAL A 111 12.45 -17.52 -13.37
C VAL A 111 11.36 -17.16 -12.37
N VAL A 112 11.18 -18.02 -11.37
CA VAL A 112 10.40 -17.71 -10.17
C VAL A 112 11.40 -17.26 -9.11
N THR A 113 11.18 -16.13 -8.46
CA THR A 113 12.02 -15.69 -7.34
C THR A 113 11.18 -15.20 -6.17
N ASN A 114 11.66 -15.43 -4.95
CA ASN A 114 10.95 -15.08 -3.74
C ASN A 114 11.87 -14.59 -2.61
N VAL A 115 11.41 -13.56 -1.89
CA VAL A 115 11.94 -13.08 -0.62
C VAL A 115 10.74 -12.69 0.26
N GLY A 116 10.65 -13.24 1.47
CA GLY A 116 9.47 -13.10 2.33
C GLY A 116 8.44 -14.22 2.13
N ASP A 117 7.21 -13.95 2.53
CA ASP A 117 6.07 -14.88 2.61
C ASP A 117 4.94 -14.58 1.61
N SER A 118 5.15 -13.62 0.70
CA SER A 118 4.45 -13.62 -0.58
C SER A 118 4.71 -14.92 -1.34
N ARG A 119 3.80 -15.30 -2.23
CA ARG A 119 3.81 -16.62 -2.86
C ARG A 119 3.69 -16.60 -4.37
N VAL A 120 4.27 -17.64 -4.98
CA VAL A 120 4.07 -17.99 -6.39
C VAL A 120 3.52 -19.39 -6.48
N TYR A 121 2.36 -19.54 -7.13
CA TYR A 121 1.76 -20.82 -7.49
C TYR A 121 1.88 -21.06 -9.00
N LEU A 122 1.99 -22.34 -9.38
CA LEU A 122 1.89 -22.83 -10.76
C LEU A 122 0.73 -23.81 -10.85
N TRP A 123 -0.24 -23.46 -11.70
CA TRP A 123 -1.26 -24.37 -12.19
C TRP A 123 -0.76 -25.04 -13.47
N ARG A 124 -0.59 -26.37 -13.42
CA ARG A 124 -0.16 -27.17 -14.55
C ARG A 124 -0.82 -28.54 -14.50
N ALA A 125 -1.33 -28.99 -15.65
CA ALA A 125 -1.92 -30.32 -15.81
C ALA A 125 -3.02 -30.66 -14.78
N GLY A 126 -3.83 -29.67 -14.40
CA GLY A 126 -4.94 -29.87 -13.46
C GLY A 126 -4.57 -29.79 -11.98
N GLU A 127 -3.32 -29.43 -11.66
CA GLU A 127 -2.81 -29.36 -10.29
C GLU A 127 -2.25 -27.97 -10.00
N LEU A 128 -2.61 -27.39 -8.86
CA LEU A 128 -2.04 -26.17 -8.33
C LEU A 128 -0.89 -26.54 -7.39
N LYS A 129 0.31 -26.02 -7.62
CA LYS A 129 1.46 -26.19 -6.73
C LYS A 129 2.07 -24.86 -6.35
N GLN A 130 2.37 -24.69 -5.07
CA GLN A 130 3.24 -23.61 -4.65
C GLN A 130 4.67 -23.90 -5.16
N VAL A 131 5.27 -22.92 -5.83
CA VAL A 131 6.65 -23.00 -6.34
C VAL A 131 7.61 -22.32 -5.37
N SER A 132 7.20 -21.19 -4.79
CA SER A 132 7.99 -20.47 -3.79
C SER A 132 8.01 -21.21 -2.46
N VAL A 133 9.01 -20.90 -1.64
CA VAL A 133 9.04 -21.26 -0.21
C VAL A 133 8.96 -19.97 0.58
N ASP A 134 8.08 -19.94 1.59
CA ASP A 134 7.90 -18.78 2.45
C ASP A 134 9.12 -18.59 3.35
N HIS A 135 9.56 -17.36 3.53
CA HIS A 135 10.56 -17.00 4.53
C HIS A 135 9.87 -16.51 5.79
N SER A 136 9.23 -17.44 6.50
CA SER A 136 8.50 -17.16 7.74
C SER A 136 8.90 -18.14 8.86
N TYR A 137 8.71 -17.70 10.09
CA TYR A 137 9.03 -18.50 11.27
C TYR A 137 8.26 -19.84 11.27
N VAL A 138 6.99 -19.80 10.83
CA VAL A 138 6.17 -21.02 10.77
C VAL A 138 6.61 -21.96 9.66
N GLN A 139 7.11 -21.44 8.53
CA GLN A 139 7.66 -22.28 7.47
C GLN A 139 8.94 -23.00 7.92
N GLU A 140 9.77 -22.36 8.75
CA GLU A 140 10.93 -23.01 9.37
C GLU A 140 10.49 -24.17 10.27
N LEU A 141 9.49 -23.97 11.13
CA LEU A 141 8.94 -25.04 11.98
C LEU A 141 8.36 -26.20 11.17
N VAL A 142 7.68 -25.92 10.04
CA VAL A 142 7.17 -26.94 9.13
C VAL A 142 8.32 -27.72 8.50
N SER A 143 9.37 -27.04 8.05
CA SER A 143 10.54 -27.67 7.43
C SER A 143 11.31 -28.59 8.39
N GLU A 144 11.31 -28.27 9.68
CA GLU A 144 11.90 -29.08 10.75
C GLU A 144 10.97 -30.21 11.23
N GLY A 145 9.73 -30.27 10.73
CA GLY A 145 8.71 -31.24 11.14
C GLY A 145 8.17 -31.01 12.55
N LEU A 146 8.32 -29.79 13.09
CA LEU A 146 7.84 -29.41 14.42
C LEU A 146 6.36 -29.06 14.44
N VAL A 147 5.82 -28.58 13.32
CA VAL A 147 4.39 -28.31 13.11
C VAL A 147 3.98 -28.79 11.72
N THR A 148 2.70 -29.12 11.57
CA THR A 148 2.09 -29.42 10.27
C THR A 148 1.76 -28.12 9.50
N PRO A 149 1.61 -28.17 8.16
CA PRO A 149 1.14 -27.02 7.38
C PRO A 149 -0.20 -26.46 7.88
N GLU A 150 -1.11 -27.32 8.31
CA GLU A 150 -2.41 -26.93 8.86
C GLU A 150 -2.27 -26.19 10.20
N GLU A 151 -1.36 -26.65 11.07
CA GLU A 151 -1.05 -25.96 12.33
C GLU A 151 -0.35 -24.62 12.10
N ALA A 152 0.50 -24.53 11.07
CA ALA A 152 1.19 -23.29 10.71
C ALA A 152 0.20 -22.16 10.35
N ARG A 153 -0.89 -22.45 9.64
CA ARG A 153 -1.91 -21.46 9.24
C ARG A 153 -2.59 -20.77 10.42
N VAL A 154 -2.75 -21.46 11.55
CA VAL A 154 -3.41 -20.92 12.75
C VAL A 154 -2.41 -20.55 13.85
N HIS A 155 -1.11 -20.64 13.57
CA HIS A 155 -0.09 -20.44 14.57
C HIS A 155 -0.04 -18.96 15.03
N PRO A 156 0.11 -18.68 16.34
CA PRO A 156 0.12 -17.31 16.87
C PRO A 156 1.23 -16.41 16.31
N ARG A 157 2.28 -17.01 15.75
CA ARG A 157 3.45 -16.34 15.17
C ARG A 157 3.56 -16.51 13.65
N ARG A 158 2.45 -16.75 12.95
CA ARG A 158 2.46 -16.94 11.49
C ARG A 158 2.94 -15.70 10.72
N ASN A 159 2.60 -14.50 11.22
CA ASN A 159 2.98 -13.22 10.62
C ASN A 159 4.45 -12.81 10.89
N ILE A 160 5.32 -13.71 11.35
CA ILE A 160 6.75 -13.39 11.57
C ILE A 160 7.52 -13.79 10.32
N VAL A 161 7.88 -12.80 9.52
CA VAL A 161 8.76 -12.93 8.35
C VAL A 161 10.22 -13.03 8.80
N THR A 162 10.96 -14.00 8.28
CA THR A 162 12.38 -14.24 8.60
C THR A 162 13.34 -13.69 7.54
N ARG A 163 12.84 -13.32 6.36
CA ARG A 163 13.63 -12.66 5.31
C ARG A 163 12.82 -11.60 4.57
N ALA A 164 13.40 -10.42 4.41
CA ALA A 164 12.77 -9.28 3.77
C ALA A 164 13.80 -8.42 3.05
N LEU A 165 13.39 -7.69 2.02
CA LEU A 165 14.22 -6.68 1.38
C LEU A 165 14.31 -5.44 2.26
N GLY A 166 15.48 -4.78 2.28
CA GLY A 166 15.72 -3.51 2.94
C GLY A 166 16.18 -3.60 4.41
N ILE A 167 15.95 -4.74 5.06
CA ILE A 167 16.28 -4.93 6.48
C ILE A 167 17.78 -5.17 6.66
N GLU A 168 18.33 -6.16 5.96
CA GLU A 168 19.75 -6.48 5.97
C GLU A 168 20.46 -5.95 4.72
N GLY A 169 21.76 -5.70 4.82
CA GLY A 169 22.55 -5.15 3.71
C GLY A 169 22.65 -6.10 2.52
N ASP A 170 22.67 -7.40 2.78
CA ASP A 170 22.64 -8.47 1.78
C ASP A 170 21.38 -9.32 1.98
N VAL A 171 20.79 -9.78 0.88
CA VAL A 171 19.66 -10.72 0.92
C VAL A 171 19.97 -11.93 0.05
N ASN A 172 19.66 -13.12 0.56
CA ASN A 172 19.70 -14.33 -0.26
C ASN A 172 18.33 -14.52 -0.90
N ALA A 173 18.18 -14.14 -2.16
CA ALA A 173 16.95 -14.35 -2.90
C ALA A 173 16.88 -15.78 -3.43
N ASP A 174 15.79 -16.48 -3.10
CA ASP A 174 15.56 -17.81 -3.66
C ASP A 174 15.10 -17.65 -5.11
N ALA A 175 15.60 -18.50 -6.00
CA ALA A 175 15.23 -18.47 -7.42
C ALA A 175 15.21 -19.87 -8.04
N TRP A 176 14.15 -20.14 -8.80
CA TRP A 176 13.90 -21.42 -9.48
C TRP A 176 13.66 -21.16 -10.96
N VAL A 177 14.33 -21.94 -11.81
CA VAL A 177 14.12 -21.90 -13.27
C VAL A 177 13.15 -23.01 -13.65
N VAL A 178 12.02 -22.63 -14.24
CA VAL A 178 10.99 -23.57 -14.69
C VAL A 178 10.80 -23.46 -16.21
N PRO A 179 10.56 -24.58 -16.92
CA PRO A 179 10.21 -24.53 -18.33
C PRO A 179 8.93 -23.74 -18.55
N MET A 180 8.92 -22.87 -19.56
CA MET A 180 7.72 -22.16 -20.02
C MET A 180 6.91 -23.12 -20.92
N ILE A 181 5.70 -23.50 -20.50
CA ILE A 181 4.86 -24.46 -21.21
C ILE A 181 3.49 -23.85 -21.47
N VAL A 182 2.99 -23.96 -22.70
CA VAL A 182 1.64 -23.50 -23.06
C VAL A 182 0.60 -24.18 -22.19
N GLY A 183 -0.32 -23.39 -21.64
CA GLY A 183 -1.36 -23.82 -20.71
C GLY A 183 -0.96 -23.69 -19.24
N ASP A 184 0.28 -23.31 -18.93
CA ASP A 184 0.66 -22.92 -17.58
C ASP A 184 -0.06 -21.65 -17.17
N ARG A 185 -0.48 -21.60 -15.90
CA ARG A 185 -0.93 -20.38 -15.24
C ARG A 185 -0.15 -20.18 -13.95
N TYR A 186 0.50 -19.04 -13.82
CA TYR A 186 1.17 -18.62 -12.59
C TYR A 186 0.26 -17.67 -11.82
N VAL A 187 0.27 -17.76 -10.49
CA VAL A 187 -0.37 -16.81 -9.59
C VAL A 187 0.69 -16.28 -8.64
N VAL A 188 0.98 -14.99 -8.73
CA VAL A 188 1.89 -14.26 -7.81
C VAL A 188 1.01 -13.44 -6.88
N CYS A 189 1.17 -13.59 -5.57
CA CYS A 189 0.28 -12.94 -4.60
C CYS A 189 0.98 -12.56 -3.29
N SER A 190 0.43 -11.54 -2.61
CA SER A 190 0.77 -11.19 -1.23
C SER A 190 0.14 -12.17 -0.23
N ASP A 191 0.54 -12.06 1.04
CA ASP A 191 0.05 -12.94 2.11
C ASP A 191 -1.46 -12.77 2.34
N GLY A 192 -2.01 -11.57 2.11
CA GLY A 192 -3.43 -11.26 2.30
C GLY A 192 -4.37 -12.10 1.43
N LEU A 193 -3.88 -12.70 0.32
CA LEU A 193 -4.64 -13.72 -0.40
C LEU A 193 -4.65 -15.04 0.38
N VAL A 194 -3.47 -15.56 0.71
CA VAL A 194 -3.29 -16.94 1.20
C VAL A 194 -3.65 -17.11 2.67
N ASP A 195 -3.67 -16.02 3.43
CA ASP A 195 -4.18 -15.99 4.81
C ASP A 195 -5.71 -16.11 4.86
N GLU A 196 -6.41 -15.69 3.79
CA GLU A 196 -7.88 -15.68 3.72
C GLU A 196 -8.45 -16.75 2.79
N VAL A 197 -7.67 -17.27 1.85
CA VAL A 197 -8.12 -18.24 0.84
C VAL A 197 -7.35 -19.55 0.97
N GLU A 198 -8.09 -20.63 1.22
CA GLU A 198 -7.55 -22.00 1.29
C GLU A 198 -7.16 -22.54 -0.09
N ASP A 199 -6.17 -23.41 -0.14
CA ASP A 199 -5.56 -23.93 -1.38
C ASP A 199 -6.59 -24.62 -2.30
N ALA A 200 -7.58 -25.32 -1.72
CA ALA A 200 -8.66 -25.94 -2.47
C ALA A 200 -9.59 -24.93 -3.13
N GLU A 201 -9.81 -23.77 -2.50
CA GLU A 201 -10.54 -22.65 -3.09
C GLU A 201 -9.72 -21.92 -4.14
N LEU A 202 -8.45 -21.66 -3.85
CA LEU A 202 -7.52 -21.06 -4.79
C LEU A 202 -7.47 -21.89 -6.09
N ALA A 203 -7.30 -23.21 -6.00
CA ALA A 203 -7.30 -24.12 -7.15
C ALA A 203 -8.61 -24.08 -7.94
N ARG A 204 -9.76 -23.96 -7.26
CA ARG A 204 -11.08 -23.89 -7.90
C ARG A 204 -11.25 -22.58 -8.69
N ILE A 205 -10.82 -21.46 -8.12
CA ILE A 205 -10.91 -20.15 -8.78
C ILE A 205 -9.95 -20.09 -9.96
N VAL A 206 -8.69 -20.52 -9.76
CA VAL A 206 -7.64 -20.56 -10.79
C VAL A 206 -8.02 -21.41 -11.99
N SER A 207 -8.79 -22.47 -11.80
CA SER A 207 -9.28 -23.34 -12.89
C SER A 207 -10.63 -22.94 -13.46
N GLY A 208 -11.33 -21.95 -12.89
CA GLY A 208 -12.72 -21.63 -13.20
C GLY A 208 -12.95 -20.69 -14.38
N SER A 209 -11.92 -20.02 -14.89
CA SER A 209 -12.02 -19.04 -15.97
C SER A 209 -10.76 -19.04 -16.85
N ASP A 210 -10.92 -18.82 -18.15
CA ASP A 210 -9.79 -18.69 -19.09
C ASP A 210 -9.16 -17.28 -19.06
N SER A 211 -9.82 -16.29 -18.46
CA SER A 211 -9.32 -14.91 -18.38
C SER A 211 -8.50 -14.68 -17.11
N ALA A 212 -7.20 -14.42 -17.27
CA ALA A 212 -6.29 -14.06 -16.17
C ALA A 212 -6.83 -12.89 -15.32
N GLU A 213 -7.39 -11.86 -15.95
CA GLU A 213 -7.97 -10.69 -15.27
C GLU A 213 -9.16 -11.07 -14.38
N VAL A 214 -10.08 -11.90 -14.91
CA VAL A 214 -11.22 -12.38 -14.14
C VAL A 214 -10.76 -13.23 -12.95
N VAL A 215 -9.77 -14.09 -13.14
CA VAL A 215 -9.21 -14.92 -12.05
C VAL A 215 -8.57 -14.04 -10.98
N ALA A 216 -7.76 -13.05 -11.35
CA ALA A 216 -7.14 -12.13 -10.41
C ALA A 216 -8.19 -11.40 -9.55
N GLN A 217 -9.24 -10.87 -10.19
CA GLN A 217 -10.33 -10.20 -9.48
C GLN A 217 -11.11 -11.17 -8.57
N GLN A 218 -11.42 -12.38 -9.03
CA GLN A 218 -12.12 -13.38 -8.23
C GLN A 218 -11.33 -13.82 -6.99
N LEU A 219 -10.00 -13.91 -7.09
CA LEU A 219 -9.13 -14.21 -5.96
C LEU A 219 -9.15 -13.08 -4.91
N VAL A 220 -9.07 -11.82 -5.35
CA VAL A 220 -9.19 -10.65 -4.47
C VAL A 220 -10.57 -10.57 -3.82
N ASP A 221 -11.64 -10.83 -4.58
CA ASP A 221 -13.00 -10.81 -4.07
C ASP A 221 -13.23 -11.91 -3.03
N ALA A 222 -12.69 -13.12 -3.26
CA ALA A 222 -12.75 -14.22 -2.31
C ALA A 222 -12.01 -13.90 -1.00
N ALA A 223 -10.80 -13.34 -1.08
CA ALA A 223 -10.05 -12.94 0.12
C ALA A 223 -10.78 -11.87 0.94
N ASN A 224 -11.37 -10.86 0.28
CA ASN A 224 -12.18 -9.85 0.95
C ASN A 224 -13.45 -10.45 1.58
N ALA A 225 -14.10 -11.40 0.90
CA ALA A 225 -15.28 -12.07 1.43
C ALA A 225 -14.98 -12.96 2.65
N ASN A 226 -13.79 -13.55 2.73
CA ASN A 226 -13.34 -14.40 3.82
C ASN A 226 -12.80 -13.61 5.03
N GLY A 227 -12.58 -12.31 4.89
CA GLY A 227 -12.24 -11.42 6.00
C GLY A 227 -11.55 -10.14 5.57
N GLY A 228 -10.70 -10.20 4.53
CA GLY A 228 -9.92 -9.07 4.04
C GLY A 228 -9.13 -8.37 5.14
N ARG A 229 -8.43 -9.13 5.98
CA ARG A 229 -7.71 -8.56 7.13
C ARG A 229 -6.46 -7.76 6.72
N ASP A 230 -5.91 -8.05 5.55
CA ASP A 230 -4.73 -7.37 5.02
C ASP A 230 -4.94 -6.79 3.62
N ASN A 231 -3.92 -6.11 3.12
CA ASN A 231 -3.77 -5.77 1.71
C ASN A 231 -3.71 -7.05 0.87
N ILE A 232 -4.39 -7.05 -0.27
CA ILE A 232 -4.50 -8.23 -1.11
C ILE A 232 -4.08 -7.83 -2.52
N THR A 233 -3.02 -8.44 -3.02
CA THR A 233 -2.53 -8.19 -4.37
C THR A 233 -2.26 -9.50 -5.09
N VAL A 234 -2.75 -9.61 -6.32
CA VAL A 234 -2.68 -10.82 -7.13
C VAL A 234 -2.35 -10.46 -8.57
N VAL A 235 -1.35 -11.14 -9.14
CA VAL A 235 -1.01 -11.13 -10.56
C VAL A 235 -1.12 -12.55 -11.10
N VAL A 236 -1.92 -12.72 -12.16
CA VAL A 236 -2.11 -14.00 -12.85
C VAL A 236 -1.43 -13.93 -14.21
N VAL A 237 -0.63 -14.94 -14.56
CA VAL A 237 0.14 -15.00 -15.81
C VAL A 237 -0.12 -16.31 -16.53
N ASP A 238 -0.73 -16.24 -17.71
CA ASP A 238 -1.03 -17.36 -18.59
C ASP A 238 0.01 -17.48 -19.69
N VAL A 239 0.58 -18.67 -19.85
CA VAL A 239 1.43 -18.99 -20.99
C VAL A 239 0.56 -19.50 -22.12
N VAL A 240 0.49 -18.75 -23.21
CA VAL A 240 -0.32 -19.09 -24.38
C VAL A 240 0.53 -19.24 -25.63
N ASP A 241 -0.01 -19.97 -26.60
CA ASP A 241 0.62 -20.09 -27.91
C ASP A 241 0.45 -18.77 -28.69
N ASP A 242 1.48 -18.39 -29.45
CA ASP A 242 1.44 -17.22 -30.35
C ASP A 242 0.41 -17.39 -31.47
N ALA A 243 0.04 -18.64 -31.78
CA ALA A 243 -0.89 -18.98 -32.85
C ALA A 243 -2.38 -18.73 -32.51
N ILE A 244 -2.74 -18.51 -31.24
CA ILE A 244 -4.13 -18.23 -30.85
C ILE A 244 -4.37 -16.72 -30.84
N VAL A 245 -4.68 -16.19 -32.02
CA VAL A 245 -5.39 -14.91 -32.19
C VAL A 245 -6.88 -15.20 -31.99
N THR A 246 -7.36 -15.08 -30.76
CA THR A 246 -8.79 -14.81 -30.53
C THR A 246 -8.95 -13.31 -30.31
N THR A 247 -9.23 -12.60 -31.40
CA THR A 247 -9.94 -11.33 -31.34
C THR A 247 -11.20 -11.53 -30.48
N PRO A 248 -11.53 -10.61 -29.54
CA PRO A 248 -12.79 -10.67 -28.83
C PRO A 248 -13.96 -10.60 -29.83
N PRO A 249 -15.12 -11.23 -29.54
CA PRO A 249 -16.26 -11.20 -30.43
C PRO A 249 -16.72 -9.76 -30.62
N THR A 250 -16.72 -9.34 -31.89
CA THR A 250 -17.30 -8.08 -32.35
C THR A 250 -18.82 -8.19 -32.19
N THR A 251 -19.36 -7.71 -31.07
CA THR A 251 -20.78 -7.37 -31.02
C THR A 251 -20.94 -6.00 -31.67
N ASN A 252 -21.34 -6.00 -32.94
CA ASN A 252 -21.84 -4.79 -33.58
C ASN A 252 -23.11 -4.31 -32.85
N PRO A 253 -23.24 -3.01 -32.56
CA PRO A 253 -24.49 -2.40 -32.11
C PRO A 253 -25.51 -2.27 -33.26
N PRO A 254 -26.82 -2.08 -32.96
CA PRO A 254 -27.86 -2.10 -33.96
C PRO A 254 -27.83 -0.86 -34.87
N ASP A 255 -28.25 -1.11 -36.10
CA ASP A 255 -28.50 -0.17 -37.20
C ASP A 255 -29.52 0.93 -36.81
N VAL A 256 -29.13 2.20 -36.96
CA VAL A 256 -30.06 3.30 -37.26
C VAL A 256 -29.38 4.29 -38.21
N SER A 257 -30.15 4.60 -39.24
CA SER A 257 -29.85 5.40 -40.42
C SER A 257 -29.46 6.86 -40.13
N THR A 258 -28.69 7.38 -41.07
CA THR A 258 -28.19 8.75 -41.27
C THR A 258 -29.20 9.89 -41.05
N THR A 259 -28.79 10.98 -40.39
CA THR A 259 -28.63 12.31 -41.03
C THR A 259 -27.94 13.36 -40.13
N SER A 260 -26.86 13.95 -40.68
CA SER A 260 -26.46 15.37 -40.67
C SER A 260 -26.56 16.23 -39.40
N GLY A 261 -25.40 16.73 -38.93
CA GLY A 261 -25.29 17.93 -38.09
C GLY A 261 -23.98 18.02 -37.30
N ALA A 262 -23.05 18.88 -37.73
CA ALA A 262 -21.80 19.20 -37.02
C ALA A 262 -22.03 20.12 -35.79
N PRO A 263 -20.99 20.46 -35.00
CA PRO A 263 -20.20 19.60 -34.11
C PRO A 263 -20.44 19.99 -32.64
N THR A 264 -20.40 19.06 -31.67
CA THR A 264 -20.61 19.44 -30.25
C THR A 264 -19.74 18.67 -29.25
N LYS A 265 -18.79 19.42 -28.68
CA LYS A 265 -18.40 19.47 -27.27
C LYS A 265 -19.28 18.63 -26.32
N ARG A 266 -18.89 17.41 -25.93
CA ARG A 266 -19.44 16.79 -24.69
C ARG A 266 -18.68 15.67 -24.02
N ARG A 267 -17.56 15.16 -24.55
CA ARG A 267 -16.81 14.07 -23.88
C ARG A 267 -15.57 14.49 -23.09
N VAL A 268 -15.05 15.70 -23.30
CA VAL A 268 -14.02 16.28 -22.41
C VAL A 268 -14.65 16.90 -21.14
N LEU A 269 -15.91 17.36 -21.20
CA LEU A 269 -16.59 18.00 -20.07
C LEU A 269 -16.97 17.06 -18.92
N ALA A 270 -17.20 15.76 -19.15
CA ALA A 270 -17.65 14.84 -18.10
C ALA A 270 -16.51 14.39 -17.17
N VAL A 271 -15.35 14.02 -17.73
CA VAL A 271 -14.16 13.65 -16.92
C VAL A 271 -13.56 14.89 -16.26
N SER A 272 -13.53 16.03 -16.96
CA SER A 272 -13.13 17.30 -16.34
C SER A 272 -14.09 17.73 -15.23
N ALA A 273 -15.42 17.54 -15.35
CA ALA A 273 -16.37 17.91 -14.30
C ALA A 273 -16.21 17.07 -13.03
N VAL A 274 -15.92 15.77 -13.15
CA VAL A 274 -15.69 14.90 -11.98
C VAL A 274 -14.37 15.27 -11.28
N VAL A 275 -13.29 15.49 -12.04
CA VAL A 275 -12.00 15.95 -11.47
C VAL A 275 -12.13 17.36 -10.89
N LEU A 276 -12.90 18.25 -11.52
CA LEU A 276 -13.15 19.60 -11.01
C LEU A 276 -14.02 19.58 -9.75
N LEU A 277 -15.01 18.68 -9.66
CA LEU A 277 -15.84 18.51 -8.46
C LEU A 277 -15.06 17.88 -7.31
N LEU A 278 -14.20 16.89 -7.58
CA LEU A 278 -13.32 16.30 -6.58
C LEU A 278 -12.27 17.31 -6.10
N SER A 279 -11.68 18.11 -6.99
CA SER A 279 -10.73 19.17 -6.61
C SER A 279 -11.39 20.37 -5.93
N LEU A 280 -12.62 20.77 -6.31
CA LEU A 280 -13.42 21.76 -5.59
C LEU A 280 -13.84 21.24 -4.20
N GLY A 281 -14.19 19.96 -4.11
CA GLY A 281 -14.46 19.28 -2.84
C GLY A 281 -13.24 19.28 -1.93
N LEU A 282 -12.09 18.82 -2.43
CA LEU A 282 -10.81 18.83 -1.70
C LEU A 282 -10.42 20.26 -1.30
N GLY A 283 -10.58 21.22 -2.21
CA GLY A 283 -10.29 22.63 -1.98
C GLY A 283 -11.19 23.26 -0.93
N ALA A 284 -12.50 22.97 -0.96
CA ALA A 284 -13.46 23.43 0.03
C ALA A 284 -13.18 22.80 1.41
N THR A 285 -12.84 21.50 1.46
CA THR A 285 -12.44 20.84 2.71
C THR A 285 -11.13 21.38 3.25
N ALA A 286 -10.15 21.68 2.39
CA ALA A 286 -8.87 22.26 2.78
C ALA A 286 -9.04 23.72 3.25
N TRP A 287 -9.93 24.48 2.61
CA TRP A 287 -10.27 25.84 3.01
C TRP A 287 -10.97 25.84 4.36
N TRP A 288 -11.99 25.01 4.55
CA TRP A 288 -12.72 24.88 5.82
C TRP A 288 -11.84 24.35 6.97
N ALA A 289 -10.98 23.35 6.71
CA ALA A 289 -10.06 22.80 7.70
C ALA A 289 -9.03 23.83 8.19
N ARG A 290 -8.68 24.81 7.34
CA ARG A 290 -7.73 25.89 7.66
C ARG A 290 -8.40 27.20 8.05
N ASP A 291 -9.73 27.26 8.00
CA ASP A 291 -10.51 28.43 8.36
C ASP A 291 -10.73 28.50 9.87
N GLY A 292 -10.80 29.72 10.39
CA GLY A 292 -10.98 29.98 11.81
C GLY A 292 -9.71 29.84 12.65
N TYR A 293 -9.89 30.23 13.91
CA TYR A 293 -8.89 30.19 14.96
C TYR A 293 -9.54 29.63 16.21
N PHE A 294 -8.79 28.92 17.04
CA PHE A 294 -9.27 28.52 18.37
C PHE A 294 -8.17 28.70 19.40
N VAL A 295 -8.57 28.75 20.66
CA VAL A 295 -7.66 28.84 21.79
C VAL A 295 -7.69 27.52 22.54
N GLY A 296 -6.52 27.00 22.90
CA GLY A 296 -6.38 25.71 23.55
C GLY A 296 -4.99 25.52 24.15
N PHE A 297 -4.78 24.39 24.79
CA PHE A 297 -3.48 24.03 25.36
C PHE A 297 -2.66 23.18 24.38
N ALA A 298 -1.41 23.57 24.13
CA ALA A 298 -0.43 22.81 23.35
C ALA A 298 0.50 22.05 24.29
N GLY A 299 0.48 20.72 24.22
CA GLY A 299 1.24 19.84 25.11
C GLY A 299 0.32 18.90 25.88
N SER A 300 0.81 18.31 26.96
CA SER A 300 0.05 17.40 27.80
C SER A 300 0.35 17.66 29.27
N GLY A 301 -0.65 17.46 30.12
CA GLY A 301 -0.54 17.70 31.57
C GLY A 301 -0.51 19.18 31.94
N ASP A 302 0.05 19.45 33.12
CA ASP A 302 0.02 20.76 33.78
C ASP A 302 0.92 21.80 33.11
N ASP A 303 1.92 21.35 32.34
CA ASP A 303 2.86 22.21 31.60
C ASP A 303 2.35 22.59 30.20
N ALA A 304 1.15 22.15 29.82
CA ALA A 304 0.60 22.45 28.50
C ALA A 304 0.39 23.97 28.33
N GLU A 305 0.93 24.54 27.26
CA GLU A 305 0.97 26.00 27.06
C GLU A 305 -0.33 26.49 26.44
N LEU A 306 -0.92 27.57 26.96
CA LEU A 306 -2.05 28.26 26.34
C LEU A 306 -1.61 28.93 25.04
N VAL A 307 -2.19 28.52 23.91
CA VAL A 307 -1.84 29.04 22.60
C VAL A 307 -3.08 29.33 21.74
N VAL A 308 -2.89 30.14 20.70
CA VAL A 308 -3.86 30.34 19.62
C VAL A 308 -3.46 29.47 18.44
N PHE A 309 -4.37 28.59 18.03
CA PHE A 309 -4.23 27.76 16.83
C PHE A 309 -4.97 28.38 15.65
N LYS A 310 -4.51 28.09 14.43
CA LYS A 310 -5.21 28.34 13.17
C LYS A 310 -5.67 27.02 12.56
N GLY A 311 -6.93 26.99 12.11
CA GLY A 311 -7.61 25.81 11.60
C GLY A 311 -8.60 25.22 12.62
N GLN A 312 -9.17 24.06 12.29
CA GLN A 312 -10.15 23.40 13.14
C GLN A 312 -9.51 22.75 14.40
N PRO A 313 -10.24 22.67 15.53
CA PRO A 313 -9.70 22.11 16.78
C PRO A 313 -9.37 20.62 16.76
N ARG A 314 -10.06 19.86 15.90
CA ARG A 314 -9.75 18.47 15.59
C ARG A 314 -9.00 18.39 14.28
N GLN A 315 -8.08 17.44 14.17
CA GLN A 315 -7.42 17.14 12.90
C GLN A 315 -8.49 16.71 11.88
N VAL A 316 -8.48 17.35 10.72
CA VAL A 316 -9.36 17.04 9.59
C VAL A 316 -8.47 16.56 8.46
N LEU A 317 -8.55 15.27 8.10
CA LEU A 317 -7.65 14.62 7.14
C LEU A 317 -6.17 14.83 7.54
N TRP A 318 -5.34 15.37 6.63
CA TRP A 318 -3.93 15.72 6.87
C TRP A 318 -3.72 17.20 7.28
N PHE A 319 -4.79 17.95 7.57
CA PHE A 319 -4.70 19.34 8.01
C PHE A 319 -4.66 19.41 9.54
N SER A 320 -3.44 19.51 10.08
CA SER A 320 -3.23 19.75 11.50
C SER A 320 -3.32 21.24 11.84
N PRO A 321 -3.94 21.60 12.98
CA PRO A 321 -3.98 22.98 13.43
C PRO A 321 -2.57 23.51 13.69
N THR A 322 -2.32 24.76 13.29
CA THR A 322 -0.99 25.39 13.41
C THR A 322 -0.98 26.42 14.52
N VAL A 323 0.03 26.37 15.40
CA VAL A 323 0.20 27.38 16.46
C VAL A 323 0.57 28.73 15.82
N ARG A 324 -0.17 29.79 16.18
CA ARG A 324 0.05 31.16 15.69
C ARG A 324 0.51 32.13 16.76
N VAL A 325 0.05 31.94 17.98
CA VAL A 325 0.44 32.79 19.11
C VAL A 325 0.70 31.90 20.30
N ARG A 326 1.87 32.05 20.90
CA ARG A 326 2.26 31.45 22.16
C ARG A 326 2.13 32.52 23.25
N THR A 327 1.47 32.19 24.35
CA THR A 327 1.23 33.15 25.43
C THR A 327 2.26 33.05 26.55
N GLY A 328 2.97 31.92 26.65
CA GLY A 328 3.88 31.60 27.75
C GLY A 328 3.19 31.19 29.05
N VAL A 329 1.85 31.10 29.06
CA VAL A 329 1.06 30.70 30.23
C VAL A 329 0.84 29.19 30.19
N THR A 330 1.12 28.49 31.29
CA THR A 330 0.88 27.04 31.39
C THR A 330 -0.51 26.74 31.94
N ARG A 331 -1.01 25.53 31.69
CA ARG A 331 -2.32 25.07 32.17
C ARG A 331 -2.45 25.16 33.70
N SER A 332 -1.39 24.85 34.43
CA SER A 332 -1.33 24.98 35.89
C SER A 332 -1.50 26.40 36.41
N GLU A 333 -1.20 27.41 35.58
CA GLU A 333 -1.36 28.82 35.93
C GLU A 333 -2.77 29.35 35.63
N VAL A 334 -3.59 28.58 34.91
CA VAL A 334 -4.97 28.93 34.57
C VAL A 334 -5.93 28.34 35.60
N PHE A 335 -6.90 29.13 36.06
CA PHE A 335 -7.94 28.67 36.97
C PHE A 335 -8.68 27.42 36.44
N PRO A 336 -8.98 26.41 37.28
CA PRO A 336 -9.60 25.17 36.83
C PRO A 336 -10.90 25.35 36.04
N ALA A 337 -11.76 26.29 36.45
CA ALA A 337 -13.01 26.58 35.74
C ALA A 337 -12.75 27.15 34.33
N LEU A 338 -11.76 28.04 34.21
CA LEU A 338 -11.38 28.65 32.94
C LEU A 338 -10.60 27.68 32.04
N ALA A 339 -9.77 26.81 32.62
CA ALA A 339 -9.09 25.74 31.90
C ALA A 339 -10.10 24.77 31.26
N ASN A 340 -11.17 24.41 31.97
CA ASN A 340 -12.26 23.59 31.44
C ASN A 340 -13.01 24.27 30.28
N ASP A 341 -13.15 25.59 30.31
CA ASP A 341 -13.77 26.33 29.20
C ASP A 341 -12.83 26.45 28.00
N ILE A 342 -11.51 26.56 28.22
CA ILE A 342 -10.50 26.53 27.16
C ILE A 342 -10.38 25.13 26.53
N ASP A 343 -10.59 24.05 27.30
CA ASP A 343 -10.61 22.68 26.79
C ASP A 343 -11.80 22.39 25.87
N LYS A 344 -12.87 23.20 25.95
CA LYS A 344 -13.95 23.18 24.95
C LYS A 344 -13.52 23.80 23.62
N GLN A 345 -12.29 24.30 23.52
CA GLN A 345 -11.65 24.85 22.32
C GLN A 345 -12.48 25.95 21.66
N PRO A 346 -12.73 27.07 22.35
CA PRO A 346 -13.55 28.16 21.81
C PRO A 346 -12.98 28.66 20.49
N THR A 347 -13.85 28.77 19.48
CA THR A 347 -13.50 29.17 18.12
C THR A 347 -13.80 30.64 17.85
N TYR A 348 -12.99 31.28 17.01
CA TYR A 348 -13.07 32.69 16.66
C TYR A 348 -12.92 32.90 15.16
N SER A 349 -13.66 33.89 14.65
CA SER A 349 -13.65 34.25 13.23
C SER A 349 -12.41 35.04 12.79
N SER A 350 -11.52 35.45 13.71
CA SER A 350 -10.30 36.18 13.37
C SER A 350 -9.18 36.00 14.39
N LEU A 351 -7.94 36.06 13.92
CA LEU A 351 -6.74 36.00 14.76
C LEU A 351 -6.75 37.11 15.81
N ALA A 352 -7.21 38.32 15.47
CA ALA A 352 -7.25 39.44 16.39
C ALA A 352 -8.14 39.14 17.61
N LYS A 353 -9.31 38.52 17.38
CA LYS A 353 -10.24 38.13 18.47
C LYS A 353 -9.67 37.00 19.33
N ALA A 354 -9.15 35.94 18.69
CA ALA A 354 -8.56 34.81 19.40
C ALA A 354 -7.33 35.25 20.22
N ARG A 355 -6.48 36.11 19.64
CA ARG A 355 -5.32 36.70 20.30
C ARG A 355 -5.72 37.61 21.45
N ALA A 356 -6.72 38.47 21.28
CA ALA A 356 -7.21 39.33 22.35
C ALA A 356 -7.72 38.52 23.55
N PHE A 357 -8.46 37.44 23.28
CA PHE A 357 -8.91 36.52 24.32
C PHE A 357 -7.73 35.85 25.05
N ALA A 358 -6.80 35.24 24.31
CA ALA A 358 -5.64 34.58 24.91
C ALA A 358 -4.74 35.55 25.71
N ILE A 359 -4.56 36.77 25.22
CA ILE A 359 -3.81 37.82 25.93
C ILE A 359 -4.57 38.29 27.18
N SER A 360 -5.90 38.44 27.12
CA SER A 360 -6.69 38.83 28.30
C SER A 360 -6.54 37.83 29.45
N ILE A 361 -6.46 36.53 29.13
CA ILE A 361 -6.23 35.47 30.13
C ILE A 361 -4.84 35.62 30.74
N ARG A 362 -3.81 35.81 29.90
CA ARG A 362 -2.43 36.04 30.36
C ARG A 362 -2.33 37.26 31.26
N ASP A 363 -2.96 38.36 30.88
CA ASP A 363 -2.88 39.63 31.61
C ASP A 363 -3.60 39.53 32.96
N VAL A 364 -4.73 38.79 33.05
CA VAL A 364 -5.41 38.48 34.33
C VAL A 364 -4.51 37.64 35.24
N ILE A 365 -3.85 36.60 34.70
CA ILE A 365 -2.93 35.75 35.46
C ILE A 365 -1.71 36.55 35.94
N ALA A 366 -1.18 37.44 35.09
CA ALA A 366 -0.06 38.32 35.43
C ALA A 366 -0.45 39.31 36.54
N ALA A 367 -1.64 39.90 36.49
CA ALA A 367 -2.12 40.85 37.50
C ALA A 367 -2.26 40.20 38.89
N GLN A 368 -2.71 38.95 38.96
CA GLN A 368 -2.81 38.22 40.23
C GLN A 368 -1.45 37.80 40.82
N LYS A 369 -0.44 37.58 39.98
CA LYS A 369 0.93 37.38 40.46
C LYS A 369 1.56 38.65 41.06
N THR A 370 0.99 39.82 40.78
CA THR A 370 1.49 41.13 41.25
C THR A 370 0.73 41.72 42.44
N GLU A 371 -0.40 41.15 42.86
CA GLU A 371 -1.01 41.51 44.15
C GLU A 371 -0.19 40.87 45.29
N PRO A 372 0.36 41.67 46.24
CA PRO A 372 1.02 41.09 47.41
C PRO A 372 -0.03 40.33 48.22
N SER A 373 0.33 39.12 48.67
CA SER A 373 -0.45 38.37 49.65
C SER A 373 -0.50 39.16 50.96
N ASP A 374 -1.51 40.02 51.11
CA ASP A 374 -1.85 40.57 52.42
C ASP A 374 -2.47 39.45 53.26
N SER A 375 -1.62 38.91 54.15
CA SER A 375 -1.87 38.23 55.43
C SER A 375 -2.95 37.17 55.53
#